data_AF-J9CSB2-F1
#
_entry.id   AF-J9CSB2-F1
#
_cell.length_a   1.000
_cell.length_b   1.000
_cell.length_c   1.000
_cell.angle_alpha   90.00
_cell.angle_beta   90.00
_cell.angle_gamma   90.00
#
_symmetry.space_group_name_H-M   'P 1'
#
loop_
_entity.id
_entity.type
_entity.pdbx_description
1 polymer ?
#
loop_
_entity_poly.entity_id
_entity_poly.type
_entity_poly.pdbx_seq_one_letter_code
_entity_poly.pdbx_strand_id
1 'polypeptide(L)' 'MLIPYEWIELANRRWMKLQEERFQPKGKSCRIGADVAGMGRDSSVLCSRYGSYVSEFDVHDSAGTADHMH' A
#
# COMPACT_ATOMS: atom_id res chain seq x y z
N MET A 1 19.54 9.90 -1.96
CA MET A 1 18.56 8.85 -2.31
C MET A 1 18.82 7.65 -1.41
N LEU A 2 17.91 7.34 -0.49
CA LEU A 2 18.11 6.27 0.51
C LEU A 2 17.70 4.88 0.00
N ILE A 3 16.77 4.82 -0.97
CA ILE A 3 16.28 3.59 -1.58
C ILE A 3 16.57 3.65 -3.09
N PRO A 4 17.41 2.78 -3.65
CA PRO A 4 17.67 2.71 -5.09
C PRO A 4 16.45 2.28 -5.89
N TYR A 5 16.28 2.81 -7.10
CA TYR A 5 15.17 2.45 -7.99
C TYR A 5 15.19 0.96 -8.38
N GLU A 6 16.38 0.39 -8.59
CA GLU A 6 16.57 -1.01 -8.96
C GLU A 6 16.01 -1.96 -7.91
N TRP A 7 16.03 -1.55 -6.64
CA TRP A 7 15.45 -2.34 -5.54
C TRP A 7 13.92 -2.35 -5.62
N ILE A 8 13.31 -1.21 -5.94
CA ILE A 8 11.86 -1.10 -6.14
C ILE A 8 11.43 -1.93 -7.34
N GLU A 9 12.14 -1.84 -8.47
CA GLU A 9 11.84 -2.65 -9.65
C GLU A 9 11.93 -4.15 -9.36
N LEU A 10 12.98 -4.59 -8.66
CA LEU A 10 13.15 -5.99 -8.31
C LEU A 10 12.05 -6.48 -7.36
N ALA A 11 11.64 -5.64 -6.40
CA ALA A 11 10.53 -5.94 -5.51
C ALA A 11 9.21 -6.08 -6.29
N ASN A 12 8.91 -5.15 -7.19
CA ASN A 12 7.72 -5.18 -8.03
C ASN A 12 7.69 -6.40 -8.95
N ARG A 13 8.82 -6.77 -9.57
CA ARG A 13 8.90 -8.01 -10.39
C ARG A 13 8.58 -9.26 -9.58
N ARG A 14 9.09 -9.37 -8.34
CA ARG A 14 8.78 -10.48 -7.43
C ARG A 14 7.30 -10.49 -7.06
N TRP A 15 6.75 -9.32 -6.77
CA TRP A 15 5.34 -9.17 -6.43
C TRP A 15 4.42 -9.59 -7.58
N MET A 16 4.71 -9.18 -8.83
CA MET A 16 3.93 -9.55 -10.02
C MET A 16 3.92 -11.07 -10.22
N LYS A 17 5.08 -11.73 -10.09
CA LYS A 17 5.18 -13.19 -10.18
C LYS A 17 4.29 -13.89 -9.12
N LEU A 18 4.25 -13.36 -7.90
CA LEU A 18 3.37 -13.90 -6.86
C LEU A 18 1.88 -13.73 -7.20
N GLN A 19 1.50 -12.66 -7.91
CA GLN A 19 0.12 -12.48 -8.38
C GLN A 19 -0.24 -13.51 -9.46
N GLU A 20 0.66 -13.76 -10.41
CA GLU A 20 0.50 -14.81 -11.43
C GLU A 20 0.29 -16.19 -10.79
N GLU A 21 1.02 -16.48 -9.71
CA GLU A 21 0.92 -17.71 -8.92
C GLU A 21 -0.29 -17.73 -7.98
N ARG A 22 -1.11 -16.66 -7.94
CA ARG A 22 -2.23 -16.48 -7.01
C ARG A 22 -1.84 -16.71 -5.55
N PHE A 23 -0.64 -16.27 -5.19
CA PHE A 23 -0.08 -16.46 -3.87
C PHE A 23 -0.98 -15.83 -2.79
N GLN A 24 -1.18 -16.56 -1.69
CA GLN A 24 -1.88 -16.06 -0.51
C GLN A 24 -0.94 -16.12 0.70
N PRO A 25 -0.68 -15.00 1.40
CA PRO A 25 0.17 -15.01 2.58
C PRO A 25 -0.50 -15.82 3.71
N LYS A 26 0.13 -16.91 4.14
CA LYS A 26 -0.37 -17.78 5.23
C LYS A 26 0.45 -17.63 6.51
N GLY A 27 -0.23 -17.73 7.66
CA GLY A 27 0.41 -17.85 8.97
C GLY A 27 1.14 -16.59 9.47
N LYS A 28 0.90 -15.43 8.87
CA LYS A 28 1.43 -14.13 9.33
C LYS A 28 0.27 -13.19 9.61
N SER A 29 0.31 -12.53 10.76
CA SER A 29 -0.66 -11.49 11.11
C SER A 29 -0.57 -10.33 10.12
N CYS A 30 -1.72 -9.75 9.77
CA CYS A 30 -1.78 -8.53 9.00
C CYS A 30 -1.25 -7.35 9.84
N ARG A 31 -0.38 -6.53 9.25
CA ARG A 31 0.02 -5.23 9.78
C ARG A 31 -0.37 -4.16 8.77
N ILE A 32 -1.09 -3.14 9.24
CA ILE A 32 -1.52 -2.02 8.40
C ILE A 32 -0.58 -0.84 8.65
N GLY A 33 0.04 -0.33 7.60
CA GLY A 33 0.56 1.03 7.56
C GLY A 33 -0.55 1.95 7.04
N ALA A 34 -0.74 3.09 7.69
CA ALA A 34 -1.70 4.10 7.27
C ALA A 34 -0.98 5.43 7.12
N ASP A 35 -1.11 6.04 5.95
CA ASP A 35 -0.74 7.42 5.69
C ASP A 35 -2.03 8.20 5.44
N VAL A 36 -2.37 9.12 6.35
CA VAL A 36 -3.65 9.83 6.32
C VAL A 36 -3.41 11.25 5.86
N ALA A 37 -3.97 11.58 4.70
CA ALA A 37 -3.85 12.91 4.11
C ALA A 37 -4.63 13.96 4.93
N GLY A 38 -4.06 15.16 5.02
CA GLY A 38 -4.74 16.33 5.56
C GLY A 38 -5.29 17.25 4.47
N MET A 39 -6.47 17.83 4.70
CA MET A 39 -7.01 18.96 3.92
C MET A 39 -7.18 18.75 2.40
N GLY A 40 -7.69 17.57 1.99
CA GLY A 40 -8.43 17.41 0.73
C GLY A 40 -7.65 17.58 -0.58
N ARG A 41 -6.32 17.61 -0.53
CA ARG A 41 -5.45 17.69 -1.73
C ARG A 41 -4.67 16.42 -2.01
N ASP A 42 -4.40 15.64 -0.96
CA ASP A 42 -3.66 14.39 -1.05
C ASP A 42 -4.59 13.20 -0.74
N SER A 43 -4.19 12.00 -1.13
CA SER A 43 -4.93 10.77 -0.87
C SER A 43 -4.45 10.10 0.41
N SER A 44 -5.37 9.52 1.18
CA SER A 44 -4.99 8.62 2.27
C SER A 44 -4.67 7.25 1.70
N VAL A 45 -3.62 6.59 2.20
CA VAL A 45 -3.16 5.29 1.69
C VAL A 45 -3.06 4.28 2.82
N LEU A 46 -3.69 3.13 2.63
CA LEU A 46 -3.54 1.97 3.50
C LEU A 46 -2.66 0.91 2.81
N CYS A 47 -1.65 0.44 3.53
CA CYS A 47 -0.71 -0.57 3.07
C CYS A 47 -0.78 -1.81 3.98
N SER A 48 -1.38 -2.90 3.48
CA SER A 48 -1.40 -4.16 4.22
C SER A 48 -0.12 -4.96 4.00
N ARG A 49 0.48 -5.44 5.09
CA ARG A 49 1.71 -6.24 5.08
C ARG A 49 1.55 -7.53 5.88
N TYR A 50 2.00 -8.63 5.29
CA TYR A 50 2.04 -9.97 5.88
C TYR A 50 3.48 -10.50 5.85
N GLY A 51 4.21 -10.34 6.95
CA GLY A 51 5.64 -10.65 6.95
C GLY A 51 6.40 -9.82 5.91
N SER A 52 7.10 -10.44 4.98
CA SER A 52 7.82 -9.75 3.90
C SER A 52 6.97 -9.46 2.65
N TYR A 53 5.70 -9.84 2.65
CA TYR A 53 4.78 -9.59 1.55
C TYR A 53 3.97 -8.32 1.83
N VAL A 54 3.96 -7.39 0.87
CA VAL A 54 3.12 -6.19 0.86
C VAL A 54 2.07 -6.39 -0.24
N SER A 55 0.80 -6.18 0.10
CA SER A 55 -0.30 -6.25 -0.88
C SER A 55 -0.36 -4.96 -1.70
N GLU A 56 -1.35 -4.89 -2.60
CA GLU A 56 -1.73 -3.64 -3.24
C GLU A 56 -2.02 -2.55 -2.19
N PHE A 57 -1.78 -1.30 -2.58
CA PHE A 57 -2.11 -0.13 -1.78
C PHE A 57 -3.56 0.25 -2.01
N ASP A 58 -4.30 0.39 -0.93
CA ASP A 58 -5.66 0.92 -0.97
C ASP A 58 -5.58 2.44 -0.83
N VAL A 59 -6.02 3.15 -1.86
CA VAL A 59 -5.88 4.59 -1.98
C VAL A 59 -7.28 5.22 -1.90
N HIS A 60 -7.46 6.08 -0.90
CA HIS A 60 -8.68 6.85 -0.70
C HIS A 60 -8.40 8.31 -1.08
N ASP A 61 -8.87 8.70 -2.25
CA ASP A 61 -8.75 10.07 -2.72
C ASP A 61 -9.65 10.99 -1.92
N SER A 62 -9.05 11.99 -1.28
CA SER A 62 -9.78 13.07 -0.64
C SER A 62 -10.10 14.09 -1.71
N ALA A 63 -11.03 13.81 -2.62
CA ALA A 63 -11.39 14.69 -3.74
C ALA A 63 -12.10 15.98 -3.26
N GLY A 64 -11.42 16.83 -2.49
CA GLY A 64 -11.90 18.13 -2.02
C GLY A 64 -13.04 18.13 -1.00
N THR A 65 -13.77 17.03 -0.85
CA THR A 65 -14.87 16.94 0.14
C THR A 65 -14.34 16.30 1.41
N ALA A 66 -13.74 17.12 2.28
CA ALA A 66 -13.80 16.78 3.69
C ALA A 66 -15.31 16.75 4.03
N ASP A 67 -15.82 15.60 4.45
CA ASP A 67 -17.13 15.54 5.11
C ASP A 67 -17.02 16.43 6.35
N HIS A 68 -17.47 17.67 6.20
CA HIS A 68 -17.67 18.55 7.32
C HIS A 68 -18.67 17.85 8.24
N MET A 69 -18.17 17.35 9.37
CA MET A 69 -18.97 16.83 10.47
C MET A 69 -20.08 17.85 10.78
N HIS A 70 -21.33 17.44 10.62
CA HIS A 70 -22.51 18.15 11.10
C HIS A 70 -23.03 17.46 12.36
#